data_AF-A0A820ERT0-F1
#
_entry.id   AF-A0A820ERT0-F1
#
_cell.length_a   1.000
_cell.length_b   1.000
_cell.length_c   1.000
_cell.angle_alpha   90.00
_cell.angle_beta   90.00
_cell.angle_gamma   90.00
#
_symmetry.space_group_name_H-M   'P 1'
#
loop_
_entity.id
_entity.type
_entity.pdbx_description
1 polymer ?
#
loop_
_entity_poly.entity_id
_entity_poly.type
_entity_poly.pdbx_seq_one_letter_code
_entity_poly.pdbx_strand_id
1 'polypeptide(L)'
;ECERDSSSASASDDDDYDDNVEEENVFGEQEEEMNILEQVQGLFSTDVFSNVIEMFRTYQSKFDLIEFLKKHNIHSQYDYIRLINYIRHEKPSIDDLKQLKSSKSPPWSDDKYFETVIDNDPALQFDIEEDLSQLGDLAISSTDNQENNQLKKANERIRQLEEMVETLKSMTSRLLDDQSNGATTTTSKAQTKDDIQDNGYFATYNHYDIHKDMLQDTVRTESYLQSIKENVDIFRNKIVLDVGCGTGILSMACVKYGHAKMVIAVDMS
;
A
#
# COMPACT_ATOMS: atom_id res chain seq x y z
N GLU A 1 -35.76 -9.72 -84.33
CA GLU A 1 -36.69 -10.82 -84.62
C GLU A 1 -36.31 -12.03 -83.79
N CYS A 2 -37.32 -12.76 -83.33
CA CYS A 2 -37.34 -14.03 -82.60
C CYS A 2 -36.90 -13.97 -81.12
N GLU A 3 -37.83 -13.94 -80.15
CA GLU A 3 -38.74 -15.04 -79.67
C GLU A 3 -37.97 -16.14 -78.90
N ARG A 4 -38.40 -16.69 -77.75
CA ARG A 4 -39.65 -16.63 -76.97
C ARG A 4 -39.41 -17.30 -75.60
N ASP A 5 -40.27 -16.96 -74.64
CA ASP A 5 -40.91 -17.79 -73.59
C ASP A 5 -40.05 -18.69 -72.65
N SER A 6 -40.17 -18.54 -71.33
CA SER A 6 -41.36 -18.93 -70.53
C SER A 6 -41.09 -18.98 -69.00
N SER A 7 -42.16 -18.72 -68.23
CA SER A 7 -42.45 -19.06 -66.81
C SER A 7 -41.51 -18.50 -65.74
N SER A 8 -41.87 -17.43 -65.02
CA SER A 8 -42.83 -17.35 -63.89
C SER A 8 -42.43 -18.16 -62.64
N ALA A 9 -41.87 -17.49 -61.63
CA ALA A 9 -42.28 -17.65 -60.23
C ALA A 9 -41.72 -16.52 -59.37
N SER A 10 -42.62 -15.95 -58.59
CA SER A 10 -42.53 -14.89 -57.58
C SER A 10 -41.88 -15.35 -56.27
N ALA A 11 -41.56 -14.34 -55.43
CA ALA A 11 -41.33 -14.33 -53.96
C ALA A 11 -39.86 -13.98 -53.61
N SER A 12 -39.56 -12.73 -53.25
CA SER A 12 -39.71 -12.08 -51.92
C SER A 12 -38.72 -12.70 -50.93
N ASP A 13 -37.60 -12.04 -50.69
CA ASP A 13 -37.37 -11.01 -49.65
C ASP A 13 -36.84 -11.67 -48.37
N ASP A 14 -35.97 -10.93 -47.69
CA ASP A 14 -35.40 -11.16 -46.36
C ASP A 14 -34.12 -12.02 -46.29
N ASP A 15 -32.97 -11.39 -46.56
CA ASP A 15 -31.71 -11.77 -45.91
C ASP A 15 -31.67 -11.08 -44.53
N ASP A 16 -32.04 -11.87 -43.52
CA ASP A 16 -32.03 -11.56 -42.10
C ASP A 16 -30.63 -11.17 -41.59
N TYR A 17 -30.61 -10.13 -40.76
CA TYR A 17 -29.56 -9.87 -39.78
C TYR A 17 -29.57 -11.01 -38.75
N ASP A 18 -28.50 -11.79 -38.67
CA ASP A 18 -28.25 -12.69 -37.54
C ASP A 18 -26.94 -12.29 -36.85
N ASP A 19 -27.04 -11.26 -35.99
CA ASP A 19 -26.07 -10.98 -34.94
C ASP A 19 -26.32 -11.98 -33.79
N ASN A 20 -25.72 -13.15 -33.89
CA ASN A 20 -25.54 -14.06 -32.75
C ASN A 20 -24.06 -14.07 -32.36
N VAL A 21 -23.64 -13.02 -31.66
CA VAL A 21 -22.44 -13.06 -30.82
C VAL A 21 -22.86 -13.77 -29.54
N GLU A 22 -22.59 -15.07 -29.47
CA GLU A 22 -22.63 -15.81 -28.22
C GLU A 22 -21.55 -15.23 -27.29
N GLU A 23 -21.95 -14.29 -26.43
CA GLU A 23 -21.17 -13.86 -25.27
C GLU A 23 -21.04 -15.04 -24.30
N GLU A 24 -19.97 -15.82 -24.44
CA GLU A 24 -19.48 -16.67 -23.35
C GLU A 24 -18.95 -15.78 -22.21
N ASN A 25 -19.88 -15.26 -21.41
CA ASN A 25 -19.59 -14.71 -20.09
C ASN A 25 -19.22 -15.86 -19.14
N VAL A 26 -17.96 -16.27 -19.16
CA VAL A 26 -17.34 -17.08 -18.11
C VAL A 26 -16.13 -16.31 -17.56
N PHE A 27 -16.43 -15.23 -16.84
CA PHE A 27 -15.51 -14.69 -15.83
C PHE A 27 -16.26 -14.65 -14.51
N GLY A 28 -16.33 -15.83 -13.89
CA GLY A 28 -16.53 -15.93 -12.45
C GLY A 28 -15.25 -15.51 -11.76
N GLU A 29 -15.02 -14.21 -11.63
CA GLU A 29 -14.05 -13.69 -10.69
C GLU A 29 -14.72 -13.71 -9.32
N GLN A 30 -14.56 -14.84 -8.64
CA GLN A 30 -14.55 -14.81 -7.19
C GLN A 30 -13.45 -13.81 -6.83
N GLU A 31 -13.83 -12.65 -6.30
CA GLU A 31 -12.98 -11.83 -5.45
C GLU A 31 -12.62 -12.69 -4.23
N GLU A 32 -11.71 -13.64 -4.42
CA GLU A 32 -10.91 -14.14 -3.34
C GLU A 32 -10.09 -12.95 -2.88
N GLU A 33 -10.49 -12.36 -1.75
CA GLU A 33 -9.59 -11.56 -0.92
C GLU A 33 -8.32 -12.39 -0.70
N MET A 34 -7.35 -12.25 -1.60
CA MET A 34 -6.03 -12.83 -1.48
C MET A 34 -5.29 -12.03 -0.41
N ASN A 35 -5.68 -12.28 0.83
CA ASN A 35 -4.79 -12.16 1.96
C ASN A 35 -3.74 -13.27 1.78
N ILE A 36 -2.83 -13.09 0.82
CA ILE A 36 -1.62 -13.91 0.71
C ILE A 36 -0.88 -13.60 2.01
N LEU A 37 -1.05 -14.45 3.01
CA LEU A 37 -0.16 -14.50 4.15
C LEU A 37 1.22 -14.80 3.58
N GLU A 38 1.98 -13.74 3.27
CA GLU A 38 3.30 -13.87 2.69
C GLU A 38 4.17 -14.62 3.69
N GLN A 39 4.57 -15.83 3.30
CA GLN A 39 5.47 -16.65 4.10
C GLN A 39 6.76 -15.86 4.34
N VAL A 40 7.23 -15.84 5.58
CA VAL A 40 8.39 -15.04 5.99
C VAL A 40 9.52 -15.95 6.45
N GLN A 41 10.73 -15.64 6.01
CA GLN A 41 11.93 -16.31 6.51
C GLN A 41 12.27 -15.79 7.92
N GLY A 42 12.58 -16.69 8.85
CA GLY A 42 12.99 -16.38 10.22
C GLY A 42 14.18 -15.43 10.30
N LEU A 43 14.15 -14.50 11.25
CA LEU A 43 15.26 -13.54 11.49
C LEU A 43 16.52 -14.23 12.02
N PHE A 44 16.36 -15.25 12.86
CA PHE A 44 17.45 -15.92 13.57
C PHE A 44 17.63 -17.39 13.18
N SER A 45 16.85 -17.87 12.22
CA SER A 45 16.90 -19.24 11.71
C SER A 45 16.62 -19.27 10.21
N THR A 46 16.84 -20.42 9.58
CA THR A 46 16.46 -20.65 8.17
C THR A 46 15.01 -21.13 8.03
N ASP A 47 14.26 -21.16 9.13
CA ASP A 47 12.88 -21.62 9.13
C ASP A 47 11.98 -20.61 8.41
N VAL A 48 10.87 -21.09 7.85
CA VAL A 48 9.86 -20.26 7.20
C VAL A 48 8.59 -20.31 8.04
N PHE A 49 7.98 -19.16 8.25
CA PHE A 49 6.76 -18.97 9.04
C PHE A 49 5.61 -18.55 8.13
N SER A 50 4.38 -18.86 8.55
CA SER A 50 3.18 -18.51 7.78
C SER A 50 2.98 -17.00 7.64
N ASN A 51 3.43 -16.20 8.60
CA ASN A 51 3.39 -14.73 8.57
C ASN A 51 4.35 -14.15 9.62
N VAL A 52 4.55 -12.83 9.55
CA VAL A 52 5.47 -12.07 10.44
C VAL A 52 5.08 -12.16 11.91
N ILE A 53 3.77 -12.14 12.20
CA ILE A 53 3.25 -12.26 13.57
C ILE A 53 3.65 -13.61 14.18
N GLU A 54 3.45 -14.73 13.47
CA GLU A 54 3.84 -16.06 13.93
C GLU A 54 5.36 -16.21 14.12
N MET A 55 6.16 -15.58 13.25
CA MET A 55 7.61 -15.51 13.41
C MET A 55 7.99 -14.84 14.74
N PHE A 56 7.48 -13.63 15.01
CA PHE A 56 7.78 -12.92 16.26
C PHE A 56 7.17 -13.62 17.49
N ARG A 57 6.00 -14.25 17.37
CA ARG A 57 5.43 -15.11 18.43
C ARG A 57 6.37 -16.25 18.81
N THR A 58 6.96 -16.91 17.82
CA THR A 58 7.91 -18.01 18.06
C THR A 58 9.17 -17.52 18.78
N TYR A 59 9.63 -16.31 18.45
CA TYR A 59 10.79 -15.71 19.09
C TYR A 59 10.52 -15.07 20.45
N GLN A 60 9.28 -14.73 20.80
CA GLN A 60 8.91 -13.94 21.99
C GLN A 60 9.59 -14.39 23.29
N SER A 61 9.68 -15.71 23.54
CA SER A 61 10.32 -16.24 24.76
C SER A 61 11.84 -16.00 24.83
N LYS A 62 12.50 -15.88 23.68
CA LYS A 62 13.94 -15.67 23.55
C LYS A 62 14.27 -14.22 23.19
N PHE A 63 13.42 -13.55 22.44
CA PHE A 63 13.59 -12.19 21.94
C PHE A 63 12.22 -11.52 21.89
N ASP A 64 11.93 -10.68 22.89
CA ASP A 64 10.73 -9.86 22.93
C ASP A 64 10.96 -8.62 22.07
N LEU A 65 10.33 -8.58 20.89
CA LEU A 65 10.47 -7.46 19.97
C LEU A 65 9.98 -6.15 20.60
N ILE A 66 8.85 -6.18 21.30
CA ILE A 66 8.24 -4.97 21.88
C ILE A 66 9.17 -4.38 22.93
N GLU A 67 9.71 -5.22 23.82
CA GLU A 67 10.66 -4.78 24.83
C GLU A 67 11.95 -4.24 24.18
N PHE A 68 12.44 -4.89 23.12
CA PHE A 68 13.63 -4.46 22.40
C PHE A 68 13.44 -3.09 21.74
N LEU A 69 12.35 -2.88 20.99
CA LEU A 69 12.05 -1.60 20.33
C LEU A 69 11.94 -0.47 21.37
N LYS A 70 11.25 -0.71 22.49
CA LYS A 70 11.14 0.26 23.60
C LYS A 70 12.49 0.59 24.22
N LYS A 71 13.31 -0.44 24.54
CA LYS A 71 14.64 -0.27 25.15
C LYS A 71 15.58 0.56 24.26
N HIS A 72 15.47 0.39 22.94
CA HIS A 72 16.32 1.05 21.97
C HIS A 72 15.69 2.32 21.35
N ASN A 73 14.52 2.76 21.84
CA ASN A 73 13.83 3.95 21.39
C ASN A 73 13.57 3.94 19.86
N ILE A 74 13.21 2.77 19.34
CA ILE A 74 12.83 2.58 17.94
C ILE A 74 11.32 2.84 17.85
N HIS A 75 10.96 3.97 17.28
CA HIS A 75 9.57 4.40 17.09
C HIS A 75 9.22 4.64 15.63
N SER A 76 10.22 4.79 14.75
CA SER A 76 10.00 5.01 13.33
C SER A 76 10.09 3.69 12.55
N GLN A 77 9.20 3.53 11.56
CA GLN A 77 9.26 2.42 10.60
C GLN A 77 10.63 2.30 9.92
N TYR A 78 11.30 3.41 9.63
CA TYR A 78 12.64 3.39 9.03
C TYR A 78 13.71 2.79 9.95
N ASP A 79 13.65 3.08 11.25
CA ASP A 79 14.57 2.48 12.22
C ASP A 79 14.32 0.98 12.39
N TYR A 80 13.05 0.56 12.31
CA TYR A 80 12.68 -0.84 12.29
C TYR A 80 13.19 -1.57 11.03
N ILE A 81 12.99 -1.00 9.84
CA ILE A 81 13.50 -1.55 8.57
C ILE A 81 15.02 -1.75 8.65
N ARG A 82 15.75 -0.73 9.12
CA ARG A 82 17.21 -0.82 9.30
C ARG A 82 17.60 -1.89 10.31
N LEU A 83 16.87 -2.04 11.41
CA LEU A 83 17.10 -3.10 12.39
C LEU A 83 16.92 -4.48 11.75
N ILE A 84 15.83 -4.71 11.02
CA ILE A 84 15.58 -6.00 10.36
C ILE A 84 16.69 -6.31 9.36
N ASN A 85 17.04 -5.37 8.48
CA ASN A 85 18.12 -5.55 7.52
C ASN A 85 19.49 -5.73 8.21
N TYR A 86 19.76 -5.04 9.32
CA TYR A 86 20.95 -5.30 10.14
C TYR A 86 20.99 -6.76 10.63
N ILE A 87 19.88 -7.30 11.11
CA ILE A 87 19.80 -8.71 11.52
C ILE A 87 20.02 -9.64 10.33
N ARG A 88 19.45 -9.33 9.16
CA ARG A 88 19.63 -10.12 7.94
C ARG A 88 21.09 -10.11 7.44
N HIS A 89 21.75 -8.95 7.45
CA HIS A 89 23.11 -8.78 6.97
C HIS A 89 24.15 -9.37 7.93
N GLU A 90 24.12 -8.94 9.19
CA GLU A 90 25.18 -9.25 10.17
C GLU A 90 24.94 -10.57 10.88
N LYS A 91 23.71 -11.10 10.81
CA LYS A 91 23.30 -12.37 11.45
C LYS A 91 23.72 -12.49 12.93
N PRO A 92 23.49 -11.44 13.75
CA PRO A 92 23.83 -11.49 15.17
C PRO A 92 23.00 -12.58 15.87
N SER A 93 23.55 -13.19 16.91
CA SER A 93 22.75 -14.05 17.77
C SER A 93 21.78 -13.21 18.62
N ILE A 94 20.72 -13.85 19.12
CA ILE A 94 19.78 -13.22 20.06
C ILE A 94 20.51 -12.69 21.30
N ASP A 95 21.54 -13.40 21.77
CA ASP A 95 22.31 -13.00 22.94
C ASP A 95 23.19 -11.76 22.65
N ASP A 96 23.73 -11.64 21.43
CA ASP A 96 24.47 -10.45 21.00
C ASP A 96 23.55 -9.23 21.00
N LEU A 97 22.34 -9.38 20.44
CA LEU A 97 21.34 -8.30 20.43
C LEU A 97 20.94 -7.86 21.84
N LYS A 98 20.73 -8.81 22.76
CA LYS A 98 20.37 -8.48 24.15
C LYS A 98 21.44 -7.68 24.88
N GLN A 99 22.71 -7.96 24.59
CA GLN A 99 23.86 -7.27 25.18
C GLN A 99 24.03 -5.83 24.67
N LEU A 100 23.41 -5.49 23.53
CA LEU A 100 23.43 -4.13 23.02
C LEU A 100 22.82 -3.16 24.03
N LYS A 101 23.53 -2.06 24.24
CA LYS A 101 23.07 -0.93 25.03
C LYS A 101 22.34 0.05 24.14
N SER A 102 21.37 0.75 24.72
CA SER A 102 20.73 1.89 24.04
C SER A 102 21.80 2.97 23.77
N SER A 103 21.87 3.44 22.53
CA SER A 103 22.88 4.37 22.03
C SER A 103 22.25 5.28 20.99
N LYS A 104 22.73 6.53 20.88
CA LYS A 104 22.32 7.46 19.82
C LYS A 104 22.78 7.03 18.43
N SER A 105 23.81 6.20 18.36
CA SER A 105 24.28 5.57 17.12
C SER A 105 24.24 4.06 17.35
N PRO A 106 23.09 3.42 17.11
CA PRO A 106 23.00 1.97 17.16
C PRO A 106 23.71 1.33 15.96
N PRO A 107 24.04 0.04 16.01
CA PRO A 107 24.72 -0.66 14.92
C PRO A 107 23.99 -0.58 13.56
N TRP A 108 22.66 -0.47 13.57
CA TRP A 108 21.82 -0.34 12.39
C TRP A 108 21.63 1.10 11.89
N SER A 109 22.39 2.09 12.38
CA SER A 109 22.21 3.49 11.96
C SER A 109 22.77 3.83 10.57
N ASP A 110 23.50 2.90 9.95
CA ASP A 110 24.11 3.10 8.62
C ASP A 110 23.05 2.97 7.51
N ASP A 111 23.09 3.87 6.52
CA ASP A 111 22.16 3.90 5.38
C ASP A 111 22.26 2.64 4.52
N LYS A 112 23.37 1.90 4.58
CA LYS A 112 23.48 0.58 3.90
C LYS A 112 22.37 -0.39 4.31
N TYR A 113 21.77 -0.23 5.49
CA TYR A 113 20.68 -1.09 5.96
C TYR A 113 19.30 -0.70 5.40
N PHE A 114 19.21 0.28 4.51
CA PHE A 114 18.05 0.44 3.63
C PHE A 114 18.07 -0.51 2.43
N GLU A 115 19.23 -1.12 2.13
CA GLU A 115 19.31 -2.15 1.11
C GLU A 115 18.71 -3.46 1.62
N THR A 116 17.80 -4.05 0.83
CA THR A 116 17.12 -5.29 1.20
C THR A 116 18.03 -6.49 0.94
N VAL A 117 18.15 -7.39 1.93
CA VAL A 117 18.87 -8.66 1.76
C VAL A 117 18.02 -9.70 1.04
N ILE A 118 16.71 -9.66 1.28
CA ILE A 118 15.72 -10.57 0.70
C ILE A 118 14.75 -9.70 -0.10
N ASP A 119 14.55 -10.05 -1.37
CA ASP A 119 13.60 -9.38 -2.23
C ASP A 119 12.17 -9.60 -1.69
N ASN A 120 11.39 -8.52 -1.56
CA ASN A 120 10.04 -8.52 -1.02
C ASN A 120 9.92 -9.17 0.38
N ASP A 121 10.91 -8.95 1.27
CA ASP A 121 10.87 -9.50 2.64
C ASP A 121 9.61 -9.03 3.40
N PRO A 122 8.67 -9.94 3.77
CA PRO A 122 7.48 -9.55 4.50
C PRO A 122 7.78 -8.93 5.86
N ALA A 123 8.93 -9.28 6.47
CA ALA A 123 9.33 -8.70 7.75
C ALA A 123 9.56 -7.18 7.67
N LEU A 124 9.90 -6.63 6.49
CA LEU A 124 10.09 -5.19 6.28
C LEU A 124 8.77 -4.45 6.09
N GLN A 125 7.72 -5.16 5.69
CA GLN A 125 6.37 -4.61 5.47
C GLN A 125 5.56 -4.55 6.77
N PHE A 126 6.06 -5.15 7.86
CA PHE A 126 5.41 -5.12 9.17
C PHE A 126 5.32 -3.70 9.71
N ASP A 127 4.10 -3.19 9.93
CA ASP A 127 3.86 -1.85 10.42
C ASP A 127 3.96 -1.83 11.95
N ILE A 128 5.04 -1.23 12.48
CA ILE A 128 5.24 -1.19 13.93
C ILE A 128 4.29 -0.22 14.66
N GLU A 129 3.59 0.65 13.94
CA GLU A 129 2.64 1.60 14.53
C GLU A 129 1.27 0.93 14.72
N GLU A 130 0.85 0.10 13.76
CA GLU A 130 -0.45 -0.58 13.78
C GLU A 130 -0.37 -2.00 14.38
N ASP A 131 0.55 -2.83 13.89
CA ASP A 131 0.58 -4.27 14.17
C ASP A 131 1.25 -4.64 15.49
N LEU A 132 2.03 -3.72 16.07
CA LEU A 132 2.75 -3.99 17.33
C LEU A 132 1.80 -4.27 18.50
N SER A 133 0.57 -3.72 18.43
CA SER A 133 -0.52 -4.02 19.36
C SER A 133 -0.92 -5.51 19.35
N GLN A 134 -0.92 -6.13 18.17
CA GLN A 134 -1.28 -7.55 17.98
C GLN A 134 -0.26 -8.50 18.63
N LEU A 135 0.98 -8.05 18.81
CA LEU A 135 2.01 -8.75 19.58
C LEU A 135 1.82 -8.54 21.10
N GLY A 136 1.38 -7.36 21.53
CA GLY A 136 1.24 -6.98 22.94
C GLY A 136 0.05 -7.62 23.67
N ASP A 137 -1.10 -7.77 22.99
CA ASP A 137 -2.31 -8.39 23.55
C ASP A 137 -2.14 -9.88 23.91
N LEU A 138 -1.03 -10.50 23.50
CA LEU A 138 -0.70 -11.90 23.77
C LEU A 138 0.13 -12.09 25.04
N ALA A 139 0.85 -11.07 25.51
CA ALA A 139 1.58 -11.12 26.79
C ALA A 139 0.62 -11.14 28.01
N ILE A 140 -0.64 -10.74 27.82
CA ILE A 140 -1.69 -10.73 28.84
C ILE A 140 -2.51 -12.05 28.83
N SER A 141 -2.28 -12.96 27.87
CA SER A 141 -3.09 -14.18 27.71
C SER A 141 -2.86 -15.26 28.78
N SER A 142 -2.00 -15.03 29.78
CA SER A 142 -1.87 -15.94 30.92
C SER A 142 -2.92 -15.74 32.01
N THR A 143 -3.72 -14.66 31.99
CA THR A 143 -4.85 -14.45 32.90
C THR A 143 -5.77 -13.34 32.37
N ASP A 144 -6.83 -13.69 31.61
CA ASP A 144 -8.19 -13.12 31.73
C ASP A 144 -9.08 -13.37 30.48
N ASN A 145 -10.19 -14.06 30.72
CA ASN A 145 -11.43 -14.27 29.95
C ASN A 145 -11.46 -13.96 28.43
N GLN A 146 -11.52 -15.03 27.63
CA GLN A 146 -11.71 -15.04 26.16
C GLN A 146 -12.86 -14.17 25.63
N GLU A 147 -13.93 -13.94 26.40
CA GLU A 147 -15.07 -13.09 26.00
C GLU A 147 -14.68 -11.61 25.88
N ASN A 148 -13.81 -11.10 26.75
CA ASN A 148 -13.39 -9.70 26.70
C ASN A 148 -12.48 -9.40 25.50
N ASN A 149 -11.72 -10.40 25.04
CA ASN A 149 -10.83 -10.24 23.89
C ASN A 149 -11.62 -10.22 22.57
N GLN A 150 -12.64 -11.05 22.44
CA GLN A 150 -13.55 -10.98 21.28
C GLN A 150 -14.34 -9.67 21.27
N LEU A 151 -14.81 -9.19 22.43
CA LEU A 151 -15.53 -7.93 22.53
C LEU A 151 -14.62 -6.73 22.21
N LYS A 152 -13.35 -6.76 22.64
CA LYS A 152 -12.36 -5.74 22.26
C LYS A 152 -12.10 -5.73 20.77
N LYS A 153 -11.83 -6.89 20.16
CA LYS A 153 -11.64 -7.02 18.70
C LYS A 153 -12.87 -6.57 17.90
N ALA A 154 -14.07 -6.92 18.37
CA ALA A 154 -15.31 -6.47 17.77
C ALA A 154 -15.47 -4.95 17.88
N ASN A 155 -15.15 -4.35 19.03
CA ASN A 155 -15.21 -2.90 19.23
C ASN A 155 -14.15 -2.14 18.40
N GLU A 156 -12.94 -2.68 18.27
CA GLU A 156 -11.89 -2.14 17.40
C GLU A 156 -12.36 -2.12 15.94
N ARG A 157 -12.94 -3.24 15.50
CA ARG A 157 -13.46 -3.39 14.13
C ARG A 157 -14.68 -2.51 13.89
N ILE A 158 -15.55 -2.33 14.88
CA ILE A 158 -16.66 -1.38 14.82
C ILE A 158 -16.11 0.04 14.68
N ARG A 159 -15.08 0.41 15.44
CA ARG A 159 -14.47 1.74 15.36
C ARG A 159 -13.83 1.99 13.99
N GLN A 160 -13.11 1.01 13.45
CA GLN A 160 -12.54 1.07 12.10
C GLN A 160 -13.65 1.19 11.04
N LEU A 161 -14.74 0.43 11.18
CA LEU A 161 -15.90 0.53 10.28
C LEU A 161 -16.61 1.88 10.39
N GLU A 162 -16.74 2.44 11.60
CA GLU A 162 -17.32 3.77 11.81
C GLU A 162 -16.47 4.86 11.14
N GLU A 163 -15.15 4.77 11.25
CA GLU A 163 -14.20 5.68 10.61
C GLU A 163 -14.21 5.54 9.07
N MET A 164 -14.28 4.31 8.57
CA MET A 164 -14.43 4.02 7.14
C MET A 164 -15.78 4.54 6.62
N VAL A 165 -16.87 4.38 7.38
CA VAL A 165 -18.19 4.91 7.01
C VAL A 165 -18.19 6.43 7.02
N GLU A 166 -17.51 7.08 7.95
CA GLU A 166 -17.39 8.55 7.96
C GLU A 166 -16.56 9.04 6.77
N THR A 167 -15.49 8.31 6.44
CA THR A 167 -14.68 8.55 5.24
C THR A 167 -15.51 8.41 3.98
N LEU A 168 -16.26 7.32 3.83
CA LEU A 168 -17.18 7.07 2.71
C LEU A 168 -18.28 8.11 2.61
N LYS A 169 -18.86 8.54 3.75
CA LYS A 169 -19.82 9.65 3.78
C LYS A 169 -19.18 10.94 3.29
N SER A 170 -17.96 11.25 3.72
CA SER A 170 -17.25 12.45 3.28
C SER A 170 -16.93 12.42 1.78
N MET A 171 -16.51 11.27 1.24
CA MET A 171 -16.28 11.08 -0.20
C MET A 171 -17.58 11.19 -1.00
N THR A 172 -18.68 10.62 -0.48
CA THR A 172 -20.01 10.70 -1.12
C THR A 172 -20.57 12.12 -1.10
N SER A 173 -20.38 12.87 0.00
CA SER A 173 -20.75 14.28 0.07
C SER A 173 -19.98 15.12 -0.95
N ARG A 174 -18.68 14.85 -1.18
CA ARG A 174 -17.91 15.50 -2.26
C ARG A 174 -18.49 15.22 -3.64
N LEU A 175 -18.91 13.98 -3.93
CA LEU A 175 -19.56 13.63 -5.21
C LEU A 175 -20.91 14.34 -5.42
N LEU A 176 -21.59 14.70 -4.33
CA LEU A 176 -22.85 15.43 -4.36
C LEU A 176 -22.65 16.96 -4.43
N ASP A 177 -21.58 17.48 -3.83
CA ASP A 177 -21.27 18.92 -3.81
C ASP A 177 -20.60 19.43 -5.09
N ASP A 178 -19.85 18.58 -5.82
CA ASP A 178 -19.16 18.95 -7.08
C ASP A 178 -20.13 19.20 -8.27
N GLN A 179 -21.44 18.98 -8.07
CA GLN A 179 -22.48 19.44 -9.01
C GLN A 179 -23.02 20.85 -8.72
N SER A 180 -22.56 21.53 -7.65
CA SER A 180 -23.04 22.88 -7.31
C SER A 180 -21.91 23.87 -6.98
N ASN A 181 -21.62 24.69 -7.98
CA ASN A 181 -20.97 26.01 -7.93
C ASN A 181 -19.44 26.10 -7.89
N GLY A 182 -18.93 26.66 -9.00
CA GLY A 182 -17.64 27.31 -9.04
C GLY A 182 -17.60 28.69 -8.36
N ALA A 183 -16.36 29.11 -8.11
CA ALA A 183 -15.84 30.47 -7.87
C ALA A 183 -16.13 31.16 -6.51
N THR A 184 -15.11 31.29 -5.66
CA THR A 184 -14.31 32.54 -5.45
C THR A 184 -13.70 32.62 -4.03
N THR A 185 -12.40 32.93 -4.01
CA THR A 185 -11.47 33.38 -2.97
C THR A 185 -12.02 34.35 -1.89
N THR A 186 -11.61 34.19 -0.61
CA THR A 186 -10.87 35.21 0.19
C THR A 186 -10.55 34.76 1.63
N THR A 187 -9.37 35.21 2.06
CA THR A 187 -8.61 35.04 3.31
C THR A 187 -9.34 35.36 4.63
N SER A 188 -9.16 34.52 5.67
CA SER A 188 -8.98 34.91 7.10
C SER A 188 -8.62 33.70 7.97
N LYS A 189 -7.58 33.83 8.81
CA LYS A 189 -7.12 32.84 9.80
C LYS A 189 -8.18 32.57 10.88
N ALA A 190 -8.78 31.40 10.83
CA ALA A 190 -9.35 30.66 11.96
C ALA A 190 -8.93 29.21 11.75
N GLN A 191 -8.57 28.45 12.79
CA GLN A 191 -8.41 27.00 12.64
C GLN A 191 -9.78 26.45 12.23
N THR A 192 -9.94 26.17 10.95
CA THR A 192 -11.19 25.70 10.35
C THR A 192 -11.29 24.19 10.55
N LYS A 193 -12.50 23.65 10.38
CA LYS A 193 -12.73 22.21 10.32
C LYS A 193 -11.86 21.50 9.26
N ASP A 194 -11.27 22.27 8.33
CA ASP A 194 -10.31 21.82 7.33
C ASP A 194 -9.03 21.23 7.97
N ASP A 195 -8.53 21.78 9.09
CA ASP A 195 -7.29 21.28 9.74
C ASP A 195 -7.45 19.85 10.31
N ILE A 196 -8.67 19.46 10.72
CA ILE A 196 -8.96 18.11 11.22
C ILE A 196 -9.27 17.16 10.04
N GLN A 197 -9.87 17.68 8.97
CA GLN A 197 -10.24 16.92 7.77
C GLN A 197 -9.06 16.57 6.87
N ASP A 198 -8.11 17.49 6.70
CA ASP A 198 -6.88 17.24 5.95
C ASP A 198 -6.04 16.18 6.67
N ASN A 199 -5.92 16.24 8.01
CA ASN A 199 -5.18 15.23 8.78
C ASN A 199 -5.69 13.79 8.55
N GLY A 200 -7.01 13.58 8.46
CA GLY A 200 -7.58 12.27 8.17
C GLY A 200 -7.25 11.77 6.76
N TYR A 201 -7.27 12.66 5.77
CA TYR A 201 -6.91 12.33 4.39
C TYR A 201 -5.42 12.00 4.24
N PHE A 202 -4.52 12.81 4.81
CA PHE A 202 -3.07 12.53 4.72
C PHE A 202 -2.68 11.29 5.52
N ALA A 203 -3.38 11.00 6.63
CA ALA A 203 -3.17 9.77 7.39
C ALA A 203 -3.45 8.50 6.58
N THR A 204 -4.41 8.50 5.63
CA THR A 204 -4.63 7.30 4.82
C THR A 204 -3.44 7.00 3.90
N TYR A 205 -2.78 8.04 3.37
CA TYR A 205 -1.58 7.88 2.55
C TYR A 205 -0.31 7.55 3.36
N ASN A 206 -0.36 7.51 4.68
CA ASN A 206 0.77 7.02 5.48
C ASN A 206 0.91 5.50 5.43
N HIS A 207 -0.14 4.78 5.08
CA HIS A 207 -0.12 3.33 5.04
C HIS A 207 0.41 2.82 3.70
N TYR A 208 1.30 1.83 3.75
CA TYR A 208 1.93 1.28 2.56
C TYR A 208 0.92 0.62 1.60
N ASP A 209 -0.20 0.10 2.12
CA ASP A 209 -1.20 -0.63 1.34
C ASP A 209 -1.80 0.22 0.22
N ILE A 210 -2.13 1.49 0.50
CA ILE A 210 -2.66 2.39 -0.52
C ILE A 210 -1.63 2.63 -1.63
N HIS A 211 -0.35 2.74 -1.26
CA HIS A 211 0.72 2.87 -2.24
C HIS A 211 0.95 1.58 -3.03
N LYS A 212 0.80 0.41 -2.40
CA LYS A 212 0.86 -0.89 -3.07
C LYS A 212 -0.24 -1.02 -4.10
N ASP A 213 -1.48 -0.74 -3.74
CA ASP A 213 -2.63 -0.78 -4.65
C ASP A 213 -2.40 0.15 -5.84
N MET A 214 -1.96 1.38 -5.55
CA MET A 214 -1.57 2.34 -6.57
C MET A 214 -0.48 1.79 -7.51
N LEU A 215 0.58 1.19 -6.98
CA LEU A 215 1.69 0.66 -7.78
C LEU A 215 1.31 -0.61 -8.56
N GLN A 216 0.39 -1.42 -8.05
CA GLN A 216 -0.14 -2.62 -8.70
C GLN A 216 -1.12 -2.29 -9.83
N ASP A 217 -1.74 -1.10 -9.81
CA ASP A 217 -2.44 -0.56 -10.98
C ASP A 217 -1.41 -0.29 -12.10
N THR A 218 -1.32 -1.28 -12.98
CA THR A 218 -0.40 -1.29 -14.13
C THR A 218 -0.76 -0.21 -15.13
N VAL A 219 -2.05 -0.03 -15.44
CA VAL A 219 -2.52 0.98 -16.41
C VAL A 219 -2.11 2.37 -15.93
N ARG A 220 -2.38 2.71 -14.67
CA ARG A 220 -1.99 3.98 -14.07
C ARG A 220 -0.48 4.16 -14.09
N THR A 221 0.26 3.20 -13.53
CA THR A 221 1.71 3.33 -13.34
C THR A 221 2.47 3.35 -14.67
N GLU A 222 2.14 2.46 -15.60
CA GLU A 222 2.77 2.40 -16.92
C GLU A 222 2.46 3.64 -17.77
N SER A 223 1.25 4.20 -17.67
CA SER A 223 0.89 5.42 -18.39
C SER A 223 1.80 6.60 -18.02
N TYR A 224 2.06 6.81 -16.72
CA TYR A 224 3.01 7.84 -16.28
C TYR A 224 4.44 7.55 -16.74
N LEU A 225 4.90 6.30 -16.59
CA LEU A 225 6.25 5.92 -17.01
C LEU A 225 6.45 6.08 -18.51
N GLN A 226 5.46 5.72 -19.32
CA GLN A 226 5.51 5.82 -20.77
C GLN A 226 5.51 7.29 -21.20
N SER A 227 4.66 8.13 -20.59
CA SER A 227 4.65 9.57 -20.84
C SER A 227 6.03 10.22 -20.60
N ILE A 228 6.72 9.84 -19.52
CA ILE A 228 8.08 10.33 -19.24
C ILE A 228 9.08 9.84 -20.31
N LYS A 229 9.01 8.56 -20.70
CA LYS A 229 9.91 7.95 -21.70
C LYS A 229 9.71 8.49 -23.10
N GLU A 230 8.48 8.84 -23.49
CA GLU A 230 8.18 9.37 -24.81
C GLU A 230 8.54 10.86 -24.93
N ASN A 231 8.61 11.57 -23.79
CA ASN A 231 8.82 13.01 -23.75
C ASN A 231 10.13 13.39 -23.04
N VAL A 232 11.20 12.63 -23.23
CA VAL A 232 12.50 12.83 -22.54
C VAL A 232 13.02 14.26 -22.66
N ASP A 233 12.79 14.92 -23.79
CA ASP A 233 13.26 16.30 -24.02
C ASP A 233 12.62 17.33 -23.09
N ILE A 234 11.43 17.04 -22.54
CA ILE A 234 10.76 17.88 -21.52
C ILE A 234 11.49 17.77 -20.18
N PHE A 235 12.02 16.60 -19.84
CA PHE A 235 12.64 16.32 -18.54
C PHE A 235 14.16 16.53 -18.55
N ARG A 236 14.83 16.29 -19.69
CA ARG A 236 16.29 16.24 -19.78
C ARG A 236 16.93 17.53 -19.27
N ASN A 237 17.84 17.37 -18.30
CA ASN A 237 18.57 18.46 -17.65
C ASN A 237 17.68 19.53 -16.98
N LYS A 238 16.40 19.23 -16.70
CA LYS A 238 15.48 20.14 -16.01
C LYS A 238 15.42 19.86 -14.51
N ILE A 239 14.89 20.84 -13.79
CA ILE A 239 14.48 20.69 -12.39
C ILE A 239 12.98 20.37 -12.41
N VAL A 240 12.58 19.25 -11.81
CA VAL A 240 11.20 18.77 -11.76
C VAL A 240 10.70 18.86 -10.32
N LEU A 241 9.43 19.23 -10.14
CA LEU A 241 8.73 19.17 -8.85
C LEU A 241 7.69 18.05 -8.93
N ASP A 242 7.78 17.08 -8.04
CA ASP A 242 6.82 15.98 -7.88
C ASP A 242 5.97 16.27 -6.63
N VAL A 243 4.67 16.53 -6.84
CA VAL A 243 3.74 16.99 -5.80
C VAL A 243 2.86 15.81 -5.37
N GLY A 244 2.90 15.45 -4.09
CA GLY A 244 2.28 14.21 -3.62
C GLY A 244 3.05 13.01 -4.13
N CYS A 245 4.37 13.01 -3.90
CA CYS A 245 5.25 12.03 -4.51
C CYS A 245 5.04 10.61 -3.99
N GLY A 246 4.40 10.44 -2.82
CA GLY A 246 4.19 9.17 -2.14
C GLY A 246 5.52 8.41 -2.02
N THR A 247 5.55 7.20 -2.59
CA THR A 247 6.75 6.35 -2.67
C THR A 247 7.90 6.92 -3.53
N GLY A 248 7.68 8.04 -4.23
CA GLY A 248 8.67 8.70 -5.08
C GLY A 248 8.92 7.97 -6.41
N ILE A 249 8.05 7.05 -6.81
CA ILE A 249 8.23 6.25 -8.04
C ILE A 249 8.33 7.13 -9.30
N LEU A 250 7.53 8.20 -9.37
CA LEU A 250 7.54 9.13 -10.50
C LEU A 250 8.77 10.03 -10.47
N SER A 251 9.21 10.46 -9.29
CA SER A 251 10.49 11.14 -9.10
C SER A 251 11.67 10.32 -9.60
N MET A 252 11.73 9.03 -9.24
CA MET A 252 12.77 8.11 -9.72
C MET A 252 12.69 7.92 -11.24
N ALA A 253 11.48 7.83 -11.81
CA ALA A 253 11.29 7.72 -13.25
C ALA A 253 11.75 8.97 -14.00
N CYS A 254 11.48 10.16 -13.48
CA CYS A 254 11.95 11.43 -14.06
C CYS A 254 13.49 11.48 -14.16
N VAL A 255 14.20 10.96 -13.16
CA VAL A 255 15.68 10.88 -13.19
C VAL A 255 16.14 9.77 -14.14
N LYS A 256 15.61 8.55 -13.97
CA LYS A 256 16.08 7.34 -14.67
C LYS A 256 15.78 7.37 -16.17
N TYR A 257 14.56 7.72 -16.53
CA TYR A 257 14.08 7.71 -17.91
C TYR A 257 14.04 9.11 -18.53
N GLY A 258 13.65 10.12 -17.74
CA GLY A 258 13.59 11.51 -18.20
C GLY A 258 14.94 12.23 -18.20
N HIS A 259 15.98 11.68 -17.57
CA HIS A 259 17.28 12.35 -17.36
C HIS A 259 17.14 13.76 -16.75
N ALA A 260 16.19 13.91 -15.83
CA ALA A 260 16.05 15.13 -15.04
C ALA A 260 17.37 15.44 -14.30
N LYS A 261 17.73 16.72 -14.25
CA LYS A 261 18.92 17.18 -13.52
C LYS A 261 18.72 17.03 -12.02
N MET A 262 17.50 17.34 -11.57
CA MET A 262 17.12 17.33 -10.17
C MET A 262 15.60 17.14 -10.10
N VAL A 263 15.15 16.37 -9.12
CA VAL A 263 13.74 16.27 -8.77
C VAL A 263 13.58 16.70 -7.31
N ILE A 264 12.62 17.57 -7.06
CA ILE A 264 12.18 17.96 -5.73
C ILE A 264 10.87 17.21 -5.50
N ALA A 265 10.89 16.24 -4.60
CA ALA A 265 9.73 15.42 -4.28
C ALA A 265 9.15 15.90 -2.95
N VAL A 266 7.86 16.25 -2.93
CA VAL A 266 7.18 16.76 -1.74
C VAL A 266 5.99 15.87 -1.45
N ASP A 267 5.93 15.38 -0.22
CA ASP A 267 4.77 14.71 0.34
C ASP A 267 4.41 15.31 1.70
N MET A 268 3.16 15.13 2.12
CA MET A 268 2.62 15.64 3.37
C MET A 268 2.11 14.54 4.31
N SER A 269 1.98 13.30 3.83
CA SER A 269 1.62 12.16 4.68
C SER A 269 2.64 11.97 5.79
#